data_AF-A0A8T5YM98-F1
#
_entry.id   AF-A0A8T5YM98-F1
#
_cell.length_a   1.000
_cell.length_b   1.000
_cell.length_c   1.000
_cell.angle_alpha   90.00
_cell.angle_beta   90.00
_cell.angle_gamma   90.00
#
_symmetry.space_group_name_H-M   'P 1'
#
loop_
_entity.id
_entity.type
_entity.pdbx_description
1 polymer ?
#
loop_
_entity_poly.entity_id
_entity_poly.type
_entity_poly.pdbx_seq_one_letter_code
_entity_poly.pdbx_strand_id
1 'polypeptide(L)' 'LTMEKGDSVFSPDDRIGQLTMRNLDITDTREKLFGYAKTGLLSSSAASGVPQVENLENKGQ' A
#
# COMPACT_ATOMS: atom_id res chain seq x y z
N LEU A 1 8.49 25.81 -15.30
CA LEU A 1 7.63 24.85 -16.02
C LEU A 1 6.36 24.66 -15.19
N THR A 2 5.24 25.19 -15.65
CA THR A 2 3.93 25.08 -14.98
C THR A 2 3.00 24.32 -15.92
N MET A 3 2.10 23.51 -15.34
CA MET A 3 1.10 22.77 -16.12
C MET A 3 0.13 23.70 -16.87
N GLU A 4 0.01 24.97 -16.45
CA GLU A 4 -0.88 25.96 -17.10
C GLU A 4 -0.42 26.39 -18.48
N LYS A 5 0.89 26.38 -18.76
CA LYS A 5 1.44 26.88 -20.03
C LYS A 5 1.91 25.80 -20.99
N GLY A 6 1.64 24.52 -20.70
CA GLY A 6 2.04 23.39 -21.55
C GLY A 6 3.53 23.03 -21.49
N ASP A 7 4.40 23.95 -21.03
CA ASP A 7 5.79 23.67 -20.68
C ASP A 7 5.85 22.94 -19.32
N SER A 8 5.50 21.66 -19.32
CA SER A 8 5.73 20.76 -18.18
C SER A 8 6.73 19.67 -18.54
N VAL A 9 7.62 19.34 -17.60
CA VAL A 9 8.58 18.22 -17.72
C VAL A 9 7.86 16.88 -17.62
N PHE A 10 6.61 16.86 -17.14
CA PHE A 10 5.82 15.65 -16.96
C PHE A 10 4.37 15.87 -17.39
N SER A 11 3.85 14.92 -18.15
CA SER A 11 2.47 14.82 -18.57
C SER A 11 1.64 13.97 -17.61
N PRO A 12 0.30 14.04 -17.69
CA PRO A 12 -0.59 13.09 -17.01
C PRO A 12 -0.29 11.62 -17.36
N ASP A 13 0.04 11.32 -18.62
CA ASP A 13 0.34 9.96 -19.07
C ASP A 13 1.60 9.39 -18.42
N ASP A 14 2.63 10.23 -18.18
CA ASP A 14 3.82 9.82 -17.43
C ASP A 14 3.46 9.36 -16.02
N ARG A 15 2.46 9.98 -15.39
CA ARG A 15 1.97 9.55 -14.07
C ARG A 15 1.20 8.24 -14.13
N ILE A 16 0.40 8.02 -15.17
CA ILE A 16 -0.24 6.72 -15.39
C ILE A 16 0.81 5.62 -15.58
N GLY A 17 1.85 5.88 -16.37
CA GLY A 17 2.97 4.96 -16.54
C GLY A 17 3.67 4.65 -15.21
N GLN A 18 4.00 5.68 -14.42
CA GLN A 18 4.62 5.52 -13.10
C GLN A 18 3.75 4.70 -12.13
N LEU A 19 2.44 4.93 -12.10
CA LEU A 19 1.50 4.18 -11.25
C LEU A 19 1.36 2.73 -11.72
N THR A 20 1.31 2.49 -13.02
CA THR A 20 1.19 1.14 -13.59
C THR A 20 2.38 0.26 -13.21
N MET A 21 3.60 0.83 -13.21
CA MET A 21 4.82 0.14 -12.79
C MET A 21 4.82 -0.28 -11.31
N ARG A 22 3.89 0.23 -10.48
CA ARG A 22 3.77 -0.19 -9.07
C ARG A 22 2.87 -1.41 -8.85
N ASN A 23 2.08 -1.82 -9.85
CA ASN A 23 1.03 -2.82 -9.65
C ASN A 23 1.55 -4.20 -9.25
N LEU A 24 2.71 -4.64 -9.77
CA LEU A 24 3.30 -5.95 -9.44
C LEU A 24 3.72 -6.00 -7.98
N ASP A 25 4.55 -5.05 -7.54
CA ASP A 25 4.99 -4.98 -6.15
C ASP A 25 3.84 -4.78 -5.16
N ILE A 26 2.79 -4.04 -5.55
CA ILE A 26 1.57 -3.88 -4.73
C ILE A 26 0.87 -5.24 -4.55
N THR A 27 0.75 -6.02 -5.64
CA THR A 27 0.15 -7.35 -5.60
C THR A 27 0.96 -8.28 -4.70
N ASP A 28 2.28 -8.35 -4.90
CA ASP A 28 3.18 -9.16 -4.09
C ASP A 28 3.12 -8.77 -2.60
N THR A 29 3.04 -7.47 -2.30
CA THR A 29 2.94 -7.00 -0.92
C THR A 29 1.60 -7.39 -0.29
N ARG A 30 0.49 -7.33 -1.04
CA ARG A 30 -0.81 -7.80 -0.55
C ARG A 30 -0.78 -9.28 -0.22
N GLU A 31 -0.22 -10.10 -1.11
CA GLU A 31 -0.06 -11.54 -0.87
C GLU A 31 0.77 -11.82 0.39
N LYS A 32 1.88 -11.08 0.58
CA LYS A 32 2.70 -11.20 1.80
C LYS A 32 1.93 -10.82 3.06
N LEU A 33 1.17 -9.73 3.06
CA LEU A 33 0.36 -9.31 4.21
C LEU A 33 -0.67 -10.38 4.58
N PHE A 34 -1.36 -10.98 3.60
CA PHE A 34 -2.25 -12.10 3.84
C PHE A 34 -1.51 -13.36 4.33
N GLY A 35 -0.33 -13.64 3.77
CA GLY A 35 0.55 -14.70 4.24
C GLY A 35 0.93 -14.54 5.71
N TYR A 36 1.38 -13.35 6.11
CA TYR A 36 1.71 -13.03 7.51
C TYR A 36 0.51 -13.13 8.45
N ALA A 37 -0.68 -12.75 7.97
CA ALA A 37 -1.91 -12.95 8.73
C ALA A 37 -2.22 -14.44 8.93
N LYS A 38 -2.06 -15.26 7.87
CA LYS A 38 -2.30 -16.71 7.93
C LYS A 38 -1.31 -17.44 8.84
N THR A 39 -0.06 -16.98 8.91
CA THR A 39 0.96 -17.55 9.80
C THR A 39 0.87 -17.01 11.24
N GLY A 40 -0.07 -16.12 11.54
CA GLY A 40 -0.27 -15.55 12.87
C GLY A 40 0.73 -14.46 13.27
N LEU A 41 1.51 -13.92 12.33
CA LEU A 41 2.42 -12.81 12.57
C LEU A 41 1.70 -11.45 12.59
N LEU A 42 0.63 -11.33 11.80
CA LEU A 42 -0.27 -10.19 11.79
C LEU A 42 -1.67 -10.64 12.21
N SER A 43 -2.36 -9.78 12.95
CA SER A 43 -3.77 -9.93 13.28
C SER A 43 -4.63 -9.42 12.13
N SER A 44 -5.64 -10.19 11.73
CA SER A 44 -6.62 -9.77 10.73
C SER A 44 -7.61 -8.79 11.33
N SER A 45 -7.51 -7.50 11.00
CA SER A 45 -8.40 -6.45 11.52
C SER A 45 -9.39 -5.95 10.47
N ALA A 46 -10.66 -6.32 10.62
CA ALA A 46 -11.74 -5.84 9.75
C ALA A 46 -11.97 -4.31 9.87
N ALA A 47 -11.62 -3.71 11.02
CA ALA A 47 -11.84 -2.29 11.28
C ALA A 47 -10.91 -1.35 10.50
N SER A 48 -9.72 -1.82 10.12
CA SER A 48 -8.70 -1.00 9.45
C SER A 48 -8.49 -1.35 7.98
N GLY A 49 -9.13 -2.41 7.49
CA GLY A 49 -9.02 -2.84 6.09
C GLY A 49 -7.68 -3.48 5.72
N VAL A 50 -6.71 -3.56 6.64
CA VAL A 50 -5.40 -4.21 6.45
C VAL A 50 -4.99 -5.01 7.71
N PRO A 51 -4.21 -6.09 7.57
CA PRO A 51 -3.63 -6.80 8.71
C PRO A 51 -2.74 -5.88 9.56
N GLN A 52 -2.79 -6.05 10.89
CA GLN A 52 -2.04 -5.22 11.84
C GLN A 52 -1.14 -6.05 12.74
N VAL A 53 -0.07 -5.44 13.26
CA VAL A 53 0.71 -6.01 14.35
C VAL A 53 -0.10 -5.97 15.65
N GLU A 54 0.06 -6.98 16.51
CA GLU A 54 -0.57 -6.94 17.83
C GLU A 54 0.06 -5.84 18.70
N ASN A 55 -0.77 -4.97 19.26
CA ASN A 55 -0.33 -4.03 20.28
C ASN A 55 -0.31 -4.73 21.65
N LEU A 56 0.88 -5.12 22.11
CA LEU A 56 1.09 -5.81 23.39
C LEU A 56 0.80 -4.93 24.62
N GLU A 57 0.71 -3.60 24.47
CA GLU A 57 0.39 -2.67 25.56
C GLU A 57 -1.10 -2.74 25.96
N ASN A 58 -1.98 -3.22 25.07
CA ASN A 58 -3.42 -3.38 25.35
C ASN A 58 -3.78 -4.74 25.99
N LYS A 59 -2.82 -5.65 26.19
CA LYS A 59 -3.07 -7.02 26.69
C LYS A 59 -3.16 -7.12 28.23
N GLY A 60 -3.08 -5.98 28.93
CA GLY A 60 -2.99 -5.89 30.40
C GLY A 60 -4.11 -5.09 31.08
N GLN A 61 -5.21 -4.79 30.40
CA GLN A 61 -6.46 -4.27 30.97
C GLN A 61 -7.59 -5.28 30.73
#